data_AF-A0A662X905-F1
#
_entry.id   AF-A0A662X905-F1
#
_cell.length_a   1.000
_cell.length_b   1.000
_cell.length_c   1.000
_cell.angle_alpha   90.00
_cell.angle_beta   90.00
_cell.angle_gamma   90.00
#
_symmetry.space_group_name_H-M   'P 1'
#
loop_
_entity.id
_entity.type
_entity.pdbx_description
1 polymer ?
#
loop_
_entity_poly.entity_id
_entity_poly.type
_entity_poly.pdbx_seq_one_letter_code
_entity_poly.pdbx_strand_id
1 'polypeptide(L)'
;MALSEDGRVWSWGACGGAVLGHGVGGTHNNALLAETILQRHQRLLAQRQKPGATTATAYPALPRFKWMTPQIIPCFSTSDTRICRLSAGVQHAAAISATGDLYLWGEGYTSSDDIEGSAMLSSLPKLVNSGQRVEEEAGGDDEANIGAHSVENVVCGGHQVVVFTSGSFLARSLHHLYHESIARRDVSNSHRTSSIADPDIVLIVSGQRLAAHKLLLGRRSPVLRELILEEEQQQNQLVRRETDGELAPSSTISSPMELLLPQLRVDVARALVEFIYTDNLSPDLNPQGSSYLIRDVLRAARIYKVPNLVQLCRERLFSASPVSLFDTPIELEEGDESEEDESSATEGKEFDDDDEDSIPGTGAARTLNDDMKLALTDTAWADVVLVAEGRAIPAHRCMLVARSEYFRAVFAFQNASTHSTDGIHGSGEPTVVNVEESYDGLMRVLHFIYHDQVTLPLAKSKSEAYDGKESSDDGEEAEEASDQLLEDLLAADKYGLERMKRLCEHAVCVTVVNCLEVLAVAELVHAAHLKQVAMRFVQTHLAAVTARQAEFKRFQTDFPQLLQELYASIRDASRDEFLLRVGSLHFLALELGYAHH
;
A
#
# COMPACT_ATOMS: atom_id res chain seq x y z
N MET A 1 -3.81 -22.80 9.88
CA MET A 1 -2.78 -22.13 9.05
C MET A 1 -1.53 -21.90 9.89
N ALA A 2 -0.37 -21.81 9.27
CA ALA A 2 0.89 -21.49 9.93
C ALA A 2 1.69 -20.49 9.09
N LEU A 3 2.49 -19.68 9.77
CA LEU A 3 3.45 -18.75 9.16
C LEU A 3 4.86 -19.26 9.45
N SER A 4 5.68 -19.33 8.41
CA SER A 4 7.10 -19.67 8.53
C SER A 4 7.94 -18.39 8.75
N GLU A 5 9.15 -18.51 9.31
CA GLU A 5 10.03 -17.36 9.61
C GLU A 5 10.43 -16.57 8.35
N ASP A 6 10.51 -17.27 7.21
CA ASP A 6 10.74 -16.69 5.88
C ASP A 6 9.50 -15.97 5.30
N GLY A 7 8.38 -15.94 6.04
CA GLY A 7 7.14 -15.28 5.66
C GLY A 7 6.24 -16.09 4.73
N ARG A 8 6.53 -17.39 4.53
CA ARG A 8 5.68 -18.28 3.74
C ARG A 8 4.45 -18.74 4.54
N VAL A 9 3.30 -18.73 3.89
CA VAL A 9 2.03 -19.15 4.49
C VAL A 9 1.71 -20.59 4.13
N TRP A 10 1.48 -21.39 5.16
CA TRP A 10 1.09 -22.78 5.06
C TRP A 10 -0.37 -22.96 5.49
N SER A 11 -1.16 -23.64 4.67
CA SER A 11 -2.53 -24.01 5.00
C SER A 11 -2.77 -25.50 4.73
N TRP A 12 -3.66 -26.09 5.53
CA TRP A 12 -4.10 -27.48 5.44
C TRP A 12 -5.40 -27.63 6.23
N GLY A 13 -6.10 -28.74 6.01
CA GLY A 13 -7.35 -29.07 6.68
C GLY A 13 -8.58 -28.51 5.95
N ALA A 14 -9.58 -28.07 6.72
CA ALA A 14 -10.84 -27.47 6.25
C ALA A 14 -11.56 -28.27 5.14
N CYS A 15 -11.34 -29.58 5.05
CA CYS A 15 -11.88 -30.44 4.00
C CYS A 15 -11.65 -29.90 2.57
N GLY A 16 -10.58 -29.12 2.35
CA GLY A 16 -10.28 -28.49 1.05
C GLY A 16 -11.08 -27.22 0.75
N GLY A 17 -11.72 -26.58 1.74
CA GLY A 17 -12.55 -25.38 1.58
C GLY A 17 -11.78 -24.12 1.14
N ALA A 18 -12.55 -23.10 0.71
CA ALA A 18 -12.02 -21.84 0.17
C ALA A 18 -11.14 -21.07 1.16
N VAL A 19 -11.35 -21.25 2.47
CA VAL A 19 -10.56 -20.64 3.56
C VAL A 19 -9.07 -21.04 3.52
N LEU A 20 -8.71 -22.09 2.79
CA LEU A 20 -7.30 -22.47 2.64
C LEU A 20 -6.50 -21.57 1.69
N GLY A 21 -7.15 -20.78 0.83
CA GLY A 21 -6.48 -19.83 -0.05
C GLY A 21 -5.77 -20.45 -1.26
N HIS A 22 -6.00 -21.73 -1.59
CA HIS A 22 -5.35 -22.39 -2.73
C HIS A 22 -6.10 -22.23 -4.05
N GLY A 23 -7.27 -21.60 -4.05
CA GLY A 23 -8.14 -21.51 -5.24
C GLY A 23 -8.66 -22.85 -5.78
N VAL A 24 -8.30 -23.98 -5.17
CA VAL A 24 -8.91 -25.28 -5.50
C VAL A 24 -10.32 -25.18 -4.97
N GLY A 25 -11.31 -25.22 -5.87
CA GLY A 25 -12.72 -25.15 -5.53
C GLY A 25 -13.09 -26.30 -4.58
N GLY A 26 -12.88 -26.08 -3.29
CA GLY A 26 -13.68 -26.67 -2.24
C GLY A 26 -15.09 -26.14 -2.47
N THR A 27 -15.78 -26.68 -3.47
CA THR A 27 -17.23 -26.60 -3.48
C THR A 27 -17.68 -27.15 -2.12
N HIS A 28 -18.73 -26.58 -1.55
CA HIS A 28 -19.34 -27.13 -0.35
C HIS A 28 -19.54 -28.65 -0.46
N ASN A 29 -19.81 -29.14 -1.68
CA ASN A 29 -19.87 -30.56 -2.03
C ASN A 29 -18.58 -31.33 -1.74
N ASN A 30 -17.40 -30.82 -2.12
CA ASN A 30 -16.11 -31.45 -1.84
C ASN A 30 -15.81 -31.48 -0.34
N ALA A 31 -16.16 -30.41 0.38
CA ALA A 31 -16.00 -30.35 1.83
C ALA A 31 -16.91 -31.37 2.56
N LEU A 32 -18.18 -31.45 2.16
CA LEU A 32 -19.14 -32.45 2.65
C LEU A 32 -18.70 -33.88 2.34
N LEU A 33 -18.23 -34.15 1.12
CA LEU A 33 -17.70 -35.45 0.71
C LEU A 33 -16.48 -35.84 1.57
N ALA A 34 -15.54 -34.92 1.77
CA ALA A 34 -14.37 -35.12 2.62
C ALA A 34 -14.76 -35.35 4.09
N GLU A 35 -15.71 -34.59 4.63
CA GLU A 35 -16.21 -34.78 5.99
C GLU A 35 -16.84 -36.18 6.16
N THR A 36 -17.66 -36.60 5.20
CA THR A 36 -18.31 -37.92 5.20
C THR A 36 -17.27 -39.05 5.21
N ILE A 37 -16.21 -38.92 4.40
CA ILE A 37 -15.09 -39.86 4.35
C ILE A 37 -14.37 -39.93 5.72
N LEU A 38 -14.11 -38.77 6.34
CA LEU A 38 -13.41 -38.69 7.63
C LEU A 38 -14.24 -39.23 8.80
N GLN A 39 -15.51 -38.85 8.93
CA GLN A 39 -16.41 -39.35 9.96
C GLN A 39 -16.53 -40.89 9.90
N ARG A 40 -16.61 -41.47 8.70
CA ARG A 40 -16.68 -42.93 8.54
C ARG A 40 -15.35 -43.62 8.89
N HIS A 41 -14.21 -43.04 8.51
CA HIS A 41 -12.91 -43.56 8.93
C HIS A 41 -12.78 -43.58 10.46
N GLN A 42 -13.23 -42.53 11.14
CA GLN A 42 -13.28 -42.49 12.61
C GLN A 42 -14.21 -43.57 13.18
N ARG A 43 -15.39 -43.82 12.57
CA ARG A 43 -16.28 -44.92 12.98
C ARG A 43 -15.61 -46.29 12.83
N LEU A 44 -14.90 -46.55 11.73
CA LEU A 44 -14.17 -47.81 11.51
C LEU A 44 -13.03 -47.98 12.52
N LEU A 45 -12.30 -46.91 12.84
CA LEU A 45 -11.29 -46.92 13.90
C LEU A 45 -11.89 -47.15 15.30
N ALA A 46 -13.08 -46.62 15.58
CA ALA A 46 -13.78 -46.89 16.83
C ALA A 46 -14.26 -48.35 16.93
N GLN A 47 -14.67 -48.96 15.81
CA GLN A 47 -15.03 -50.39 15.76
C GLN A 47 -13.84 -51.31 16.05
N ARG A 48 -12.61 -50.91 15.66
CA ARG A 48 -11.35 -51.62 16.02
C ARG A 48 -11.13 -51.69 17.53
N GLN A 49 -11.53 -50.67 18.29
CA GLN A 49 -11.27 -50.60 19.74
C GLN A 49 -12.27 -51.44 20.57
N LYS A 50 -13.30 -52.04 19.94
CA LYS A 50 -14.20 -52.96 20.64
C LYS A 50 -13.54 -54.33 20.83
N PRO A 51 -13.51 -54.88 22.05
CA PRO A 51 -12.91 -56.19 22.31
C PRO A 51 -13.74 -57.29 21.65
N GLY A 52 -13.19 -57.95 20.63
CA GLY A 52 -13.83 -59.05 19.89
C GLY A 52 -13.65 -59.03 18.37
N ALA A 53 -13.04 -57.99 17.78
CA ALA A 53 -12.84 -57.92 16.33
C ALA A 53 -11.70 -58.84 15.86
N THR A 54 -12.04 -59.88 15.08
CA THR A 54 -11.08 -60.77 14.42
C THR A 54 -10.36 -60.06 13.27
N THR A 55 -9.04 -60.04 13.35
CA THR A 55 -8.09 -59.43 12.41
C THR A 55 -8.05 -60.18 11.07
N ALA A 56 -8.78 -59.73 10.03
CA ALA A 56 -8.59 -60.27 8.67
C ALA A 56 -9.07 -59.40 7.49
N THR A 57 -9.48 -58.16 7.66
CA THR A 57 -9.78 -57.27 6.53
C THR A 57 -8.86 -56.04 6.56
N ALA A 58 -8.03 -55.91 5.52
CA ALA A 58 -7.25 -54.70 5.31
C ALA A 58 -8.22 -53.54 5.04
N TYR A 59 -8.44 -52.69 6.05
CA TYR A 59 -9.24 -51.49 5.87
C TYR A 59 -8.53 -50.55 4.89
N PRO A 60 -9.25 -49.95 3.93
CA PRO A 60 -8.64 -49.05 2.96
C PRO A 60 -8.02 -47.85 3.69
N ALA A 61 -6.76 -47.54 3.36
CA ALA A 61 -6.11 -46.33 3.84
C ALA A 61 -6.90 -45.10 3.36
N LEU A 62 -6.99 -44.07 4.18
CA LEU A 62 -7.53 -42.77 3.75
C LEU A 62 -6.75 -42.32 2.51
N PRO A 63 -7.44 -41.95 1.42
CA PRO A 63 -6.78 -41.33 0.28
C PRO A 63 -6.01 -40.11 0.78
N ARG A 64 -4.73 -40.00 0.43
CA ARG A 64 -3.91 -38.86 0.84
C ARG A 64 -4.24 -37.67 -0.06
N PHE A 65 -5.21 -36.87 0.34
CA PHE A 65 -5.57 -35.65 -0.37
C PHE A 65 -4.53 -34.54 -0.13
N LYS A 66 -4.31 -33.67 -1.11
CA LYS A 66 -3.32 -32.58 -1.02
C LYS A 66 -3.57 -31.66 0.18
N TRP A 67 -4.84 -31.37 0.50
CA TRP A 67 -5.25 -30.51 1.63
C TRP A 67 -5.08 -31.15 3.01
N MET A 68 -4.81 -32.47 3.10
CA MET A 68 -4.55 -33.14 4.38
C MET A 68 -3.12 -32.91 4.89
N THR A 69 -2.23 -32.46 4.02
CA THR A 69 -0.84 -32.14 4.36
C THR A 69 -0.63 -30.64 4.27
N PRO A 70 0.29 -30.06 5.06
CA PRO A 70 0.70 -28.67 4.91
C PRO A 70 1.07 -28.36 3.44
N GLN A 71 0.40 -27.38 2.86
CA GLN A 71 0.69 -26.85 1.52
C GLN A 71 1.04 -25.38 1.64
N ILE A 72 1.95 -24.91 0.80
CA ILE A 72 2.27 -23.48 0.70
C ILE A 72 1.20 -22.82 -0.16
N ILE A 73 0.70 -21.66 0.28
CA ILE A 73 -0.17 -20.82 -0.54
C ILE A 73 0.69 -20.11 -1.59
N PRO A 74 0.57 -20.47 -2.90
CA PRO A 74 1.57 -20.06 -3.88
C PRO A 74 1.62 -18.55 -4.16
N CYS A 75 0.51 -17.82 -3.97
CA CYS A 75 0.47 -16.36 -4.15
C CYS A 75 1.33 -15.59 -3.14
N PHE A 76 1.72 -16.22 -2.01
CA PHE A 76 2.63 -15.64 -1.02
C PHE A 76 4.04 -16.25 -1.09
N SER A 77 4.34 -17.03 -2.14
CA SER A 77 5.65 -17.68 -2.30
C SER A 77 6.67 -16.83 -3.05
N THR A 78 6.27 -15.66 -3.55
CA THR A 78 7.18 -14.73 -4.23
C THR A 78 8.17 -14.10 -3.24
N SER A 79 9.35 -13.73 -3.72
CA SER A 79 10.35 -13.01 -2.92
C SER A 79 9.83 -11.68 -2.37
N ASP A 80 8.86 -11.10 -3.08
CA ASP A 80 8.50 -9.68 -2.92
C ASP A 80 7.40 -9.50 -1.87
N THR A 81 6.67 -10.57 -1.53
CA THR A 81 5.61 -10.55 -0.53
C THR A 81 5.97 -11.43 0.67
N ARG A 82 6.43 -10.79 1.76
CA ARG A 82 6.69 -11.46 3.03
C ARG A 82 5.49 -11.28 3.96
N ILE A 83 4.80 -12.35 4.32
CA ILE A 83 3.69 -12.28 5.30
C ILE A 83 4.25 -12.24 6.73
N CYS A 84 3.68 -11.37 7.57
CA CYS A 84 4.10 -11.20 8.97
C CYS A 84 3.00 -11.57 9.97
N ARG A 85 1.72 -11.48 9.58
CA ARG A 85 0.59 -11.85 10.44
C ARG A 85 -0.48 -12.59 9.66
N LEU A 86 -1.13 -13.54 10.33
CA LEU A 86 -2.26 -14.29 9.84
C LEU A 86 -3.41 -14.18 10.84
N SER A 87 -4.64 -14.20 10.33
CA SER A 87 -5.85 -14.34 11.15
C SER A 87 -6.84 -15.23 10.41
N ALA A 88 -7.29 -16.30 11.04
CA ALA A 88 -8.25 -17.24 10.44
C ALA A 88 -9.57 -17.20 11.21
N GLY A 89 -10.64 -16.88 10.50
CA GLY A 89 -12.03 -16.96 10.96
C GLY A 89 -12.68 -18.29 10.56
N VAL A 90 -14.01 -18.35 10.68
CA VAL A 90 -14.78 -19.56 10.36
C VAL A 90 -14.90 -19.76 8.85
N GLN A 91 -15.17 -18.69 8.11
CA GLN A 91 -15.40 -18.71 6.67
C GLN A 91 -14.40 -17.88 5.87
N HIS A 92 -13.51 -17.18 6.54
CA HIS A 92 -12.55 -16.28 5.93
C HIS A 92 -11.21 -16.32 6.64
N ALA A 93 -10.17 -15.96 5.93
CA ALA A 93 -8.85 -15.78 6.47
C ALA A 93 -8.24 -14.49 5.92
N ALA A 94 -7.33 -13.95 6.71
CA ALA A 94 -6.61 -12.73 6.44
C ALA A 94 -5.11 -12.94 6.60
N ALA A 95 -4.34 -12.24 5.78
CA ALA A 95 -2.90 -12.12 5.91
C ALA A 95 -2.49 -10.66 5.77
N ILE A 96 -1.45 -10.27 6.53
CA ILE A 96 -0.81 -8.96 6.40
C ILE A 96 0.63 -9.19 5.96
N SER A 97 1.05 -8.47 4.92
CA SER A 97 2.45 -8.42 4.51
C SER A 97 3.27 -7.51 5.42
N ALA A 98 4.60 -7.67 5.41
CA ALA A 98 5.52 -6.77 6.10
C ALA A 98 5.44 -5.31 5.62
N THR A 99 4.90 -5.08 4.41
CA THR A 99 4.63 -3.75 3.85
C THR A 99 3.32 -3.14 4.34
N GLY A 100 2.43 -3.95 4.94
CA GLY A 100 1.10 -3.55 5.42
C GLY A 100 -0.02 -3.74 4.40
N ASP A 101 0.19 -4.59 3.38
CA ASP A 101 -0.84 -5.02 2.44
C ASP A 101 -1.75 -6.07 3.10
N LEU A 102 -3.06 -5.89 3.00
CA LEU A 102 -4.06 -6.78 3.58
C LEU A 102 -4.68 -7.67 2.51
N TYR A 103 -4.54 -8.97 2.70
CA TYR A 103 -5.15 -9.98 1.86
C TYR A 103 -6.29 -10.65 2.61
N LEU A 104 -7.46 -10.76 1.98
CA LEU A 104 -8.62 -11.51 2.47
C LEU A 104 -9.03 -12.58 1.46
N TRP A 105 -9.45 -13.73 1.96
CA TRP A 105 -10.05 -14.81 1.16
C TRP A 105 -10.97 -15.67 2.00
N GLY A 106 -11.80 -16.48 1.36
CA GLY A 106 -12.78 -17.28 2.08
C GLY A 106 -13.98 -17.68 1.22
N GLU A 107 -15.03 -18.13 1.90
CA GLU A 107 -16.34 -18.35 1.30
C GLU A 107 -17.06 -17.00 1.19
N GLY A 108 -17.45 -16.61 -0.03
CA GLY A 108 -18.33 -15.47 -0.25
C GLY A 108 -19.75 -15.83 0.20
N TYR A 109 -20.37 -15.01 1.05
CA TYR A 109 -21.80 -15.14 1.33
C TYR A 109 -22.56 -14.83 0.04
N THR A 110 -23.22 -15.83 -0.53
CA THR A 110 -24.35 -15.61 -1.43
C THR A 110 -25.63 -15.71 -0.59
N SER A 111 -25.80 -14.86 0.43
CA SER A 111 -27.15 -14.64 0.93
C SER A 111 -27.85 -13.82 -0.14
N SER A 112 -28.95 -14.36 -0.67
CA SER A 112 -29.85 -13.74 -1.62
C SER A 112 -30.65 -12.57 -1.02
N ASP A 113 -30.05 -11.82 -0.09
CA ASP A 113 -30.57 -10.56 0.41
C ASP A 113 -29.46 -9.53 0.19
N ASP A 114 -29.76 -8.61 -0.71
CA ASP A 114 -28.95 -7.46 -1.10
C ASP A 114 -28.73 -6.54 0.12
N ILE A 115 -27.74 -6.88 0.95
CA ILE A 115 -27.07 -5.92 1.82
C ILE A 115 -25.81 -5.50 1.06
N GLU A 116 -25.94 -4.38 0.37
CA GLU A 116 -24.85 -3.61 -0.24
C GLU A 116 -23.69 -3.48 0.78
N GLY A 117 -22.50 -3.96 0.39
CA GLY A 117 -21.27 -3.88 1.21
C GLY A 117 -20.53 -5.21 1.46
N SER A 118 -21.07 -6.38 1.09
CA SER A 118 -20.35 -7.65 1.28
C SER A 118 -19.34 -7.91 0.14
N ALA A 119 -18.06 -7.61 0.37
CA ALA A 119 -16.98 -8.00 -0.53
C ALA A 119 -17.04 -9.52 -0.83
N MET A 120 -17.30 -9.88 -2.09
CA MET A 120 -17.25 -11.28 -2.52
C MET A 120 -15.83 -11.82 -2.30
N LEU A 121 -15.68 -12.70 -1.31
CA LEU A 121 -14.40 -13.34 -1.01
C LEU A 121 -14.09 -14.38 -2.09
N SER A 122 -12.88 -14.26 -2.63
CA SER A 122 -12.32 -15.26 -3.52
C SER A 122 -11.77 -16.44 -2.72
N SER A 123 -11.69 -17.60 -3.36
CA SER A 123 -10.95 -18.76 -2.83
C SER A 123 -9.42 -18.60 -2.94
N LEU A 124 -8.97 -17.54 -3.61
CA LEU A 124 -7.59 -17.06 -3.62
C LEU A 124 -7.47 -15.77 -2.79
N PRO A 125 -6.36 -15.55 -2.09
CA PRO A 125 -6.06 -14.29 -1.40
C PRO A 125 -6.19 -13.08 -2.31
N LYS A 126 -7.13 -12.18 -1.99
CA LYS A 126 -7.35 -10.92 -2.72
C LYS A 126 -6.89 -9.75 -1.86
N LEU A 127 -6.10 -8.86 -2.45
CA LEU A 127 -5.71 -7.58 -1.86
C LEU A 127 -6.94 -6.67 -1.66
N VAL A 128 -7.14 -6.17 -0.44
CA VAL A 128 -8.33 -5.38 -0.07
C VAL A 128 -8.04 -3.89 0.07
N ASN A 129 -6.85 -3.52 0.55
CA ASN A 129 -6.46 -2.12 0.68
C ASN A 129 -5.86 -1.56 -0.61
N SER A 130 -6.56 -1.75 -1.73
CA SER A 130 -6.09 -1.36 -3.06
C SER A 130 -6.15 0.15 -3.35
N GLY A 131 -6.71 0.96 -2.45
CA GLY A 131 -6.84 2.40 -2.68
C GLY A 131 -8.02 2.81 -3.56
N GLN A 132 -8.88 1.86 -3.95
CA GLN A 132 -10.09 2.20 -4.71
C GLN A 132 -11.00 3.09 -3.86
N ARG A 133 -11.07 4.39 -4.21
CA ARG A 133 -12.32 5.12 -4.08
C ARG A 133 -13.28 4.46 -5.05
N VAL A 134 -14.14 3.59 -4.55
CA VAL A 134 -15.42 3.43 -5.23
C VAL A 134 -16.07 4.80 -5.03
N GLU A 135 -16.14 5.62 -6.07
CA GLU A 135 -17.08 6.75 -6.05
C GLU A 135 -18.47 6.12 -6.08
N GLU A 136 -18.94 5.67 -4.93
CA GLU A 136 -20.34 5.37 -4.73
C GLU A 136 -21.08 6.71 -4.79
N GLU A 137 -22.04 6.76 -5.71
CA GLU A 137 -22.94 7.88 -5.89
C GLU A 137 -23.62 8.22 -4.56
N ALA A 138 -23.43 9.46 -4.13
CA ALA A 138 -24.30 10.22 -3.25
C ALA A 138 -24.81 9.53 -1.96
N GLY A 139 -24.18 9.88 -0.83
CA GLY A 139 -24.90 10.06 0.43
C GLY A 139 -24.76 8.93 1.45
N GLY A 140 -23.53 8.64 1.87
CA GLY A 140 -23.25 7.93 3.12
C GLY A 140 -21.94 8.45 3.72
N ASP A 141 -22.02 9.14 4.85
CA ASP A 141 -20.85 9.51 5.64
C ASP A 141 -20.17 8.24 6.19
N ASP A 142 -18.83 8.22 6.20
CA ASP A 142 -17.94 7.27 6.90
C ASP A 142 -17.82 5.82 6.38
N GLU A 143 -17.63 5.61 5.08
CA GLU A 143 -16.92 4.39 4.64
C GLU A 143 -15.40 4.59 4.80
N ALA A 144 -14.83 3.98 5.85
CA ALA A 144 -13.41 4.05 6.17
C ALA A 144 -12.57 3.48 5.02
N ASN A 145 -12.05 4.36 4.14
CA ASN A 145 -11.20 3.97 3.02
C ASN A 145 -9.83 3.49 3.54
N ILE A 146 -9.73 2.18 3.83
CA ILE A 146 -8.47 1.51 4.24
C ILE A 146 -7.40 1.65 3.14
N GLY A 147 -7.79 1.94 1.90
CA GLY A 147 -6.97 1.74 0.71
C GLY A 147 -5.66 2.56 0.61
N ALA A 148 -5.57 3.70 1.27
CA ALA A 148 -4.32 4.47 1.35
C ALA A 148 -3.46 4.11 2.57
N HIS A 149 -4.03 3.39 3.54
CA HIS A 149 -3.44 3.16 4.84
C HIS A 149 -2.72 1.81 4.94
N SER A 150 -1.58 1.82 5.62
CA SER A 150 -0.82 0.60 5.92
C SER A 150 -1.50 -0.15 7.05
N VAL A 151 -1.76 -1.45 6.87
CA VAL A 151 -2.43 -2.28 7.87
C VAL A 151 -1.40 -2.85 8.83
N GLU A 152 -1.59 -2.60 10.12
CA GLU A 152 -0.70 -3.06 11.19
C GLU A 152 -1.24 -4.28 11.92
N ASN A 153 -2.56 -4.46 12.03
CA ASN A 153 -3.16 -5.65 12.64
C ASN A 153 -4.49 -6.04 11.97
N VAL A 154 -4.82 -7.33 12.00
CA VAL A 154 -6.10 -7.85 11.54
C VAL A 154 -6.59 -8.94 12.48
N VAL A 155 -7.88 -8.92 12.77
CA VAL A 155 -8.57 -9.94 13.57
C VAL A 155 -9.80 -10.40 12.81
N CYS A 156 -9.91 -11.70 12.61
CA CYS A 156 -11.03 -12.36 11.95
C CYS A 156 -11.84 -13.10 13.00
N GLY A 157 -13.12 -12.79 13.13
CA GLY A 157 -14.01 -13.42 14.12
C GLY A 157 -15.43 -13.51 13.61
N GLY A 158 -16.06 -14.67 13.73
CA GLY A 158 -17.42 -14.90 13.22
C GLY A 158 -17.52 -14.56 11.73
N HIS A 159 -18.29 -13.51 11.41
CA HIS A 159 -18.51 -12.98 10.06
C HIS A 159 -17.82 -11.62 9.86
N GLN A 160 -17.01 -11.16 10.82
CA GLN A 160 -16.41 -9.84 10.85
C GLN A 160 -14.89 -9.89 10.68
N VAL A 161 -14.35 -8.81 10.13
CA VAL A 161 -12.92 -8.52 10.05
C VAL A 161 -12.69 -7.15 10.66
N VAL A 162 -11.87 -7.07 11.69
CA VAL A 162 -11.43 -5.80 12.28
C VAL A 162 -9.98 -5.56 11.87
N VAL A 163 -9.73 -4.41 11.27
CA VAL A 163 -8.44 -4.00 10.73
C VAL A 163 -7.95 -2.77 11.49
N PHE A 164 -6.69 -2.78 11.91
CA PHE A 164 -6.04 -1.61 12.50
C PHE A 164 -4.98 -1.11 11.53
N THR A 165 -5.01 0.18 11.24
CA THR A 165 -4.11 0.83 10.29
C THR A 165 -3.21 1.85 10.97
N SER A 166 -2.08 2.18 10.33
CA SER A 166 -1.23 3.29 10.75
C SER A 166 -0.63 4.02 9.55
N GLY A 167 -0.83 5.34 9.48
CA GLY A 167 -0.31 6.18 8.40
C GLY A 167 -0.67 5.69 6.99
N SER A 168 -0.07 6.28 5.97
CA SER A 168 -0.15 5.80 4.59
C SER A 168 1.10 5.03 4.15
N PHE A 169 1.03 4.27 3.06
CA PHE A 169 2.24 3.64 2.50
C PHE A 169 3.27 4.68 2.03
N LEU A 170 2.79 5.82 1.52
CA LEU A 170 3.63 6.97 1.18
C LEU A 170 4.37 7.49 2.42
N ALA A 171 3.66 7.67 3.54
CA ALA A 171 4.26 8.03 4.81
C ALA A 171 5.38 7.07 5.23
N ARG A 172 5.23 5.76 5.01
CA ARG A 172 6.27 4.76 5.32
C ARG A 172 7.53 4.96 4.48
N SER A 173 7.39 5.20 3.18
CA SER A 173 8.52 5.49 2.28
C SER A 173 9.23 6.79 2.63
N LEU A 174 8.47 7.85 2.93
CA LEU A 174 9.02 9.14 3.34
C LEU A 174 9.66 9.07 4.73
N HIS A 175 9.10 8.29 5.66
CA HIS A 175 9.74 8.02 6.94
C HIS A 175 11.12 7.36 6.77
N HIS A 176 11.24 6.38 5.87
CA HIS A 176 12.52 5.77 5.55
C HIS A 176 13.52 6.81 5.00
N LEU A 177 13.07 7.68 4.08
CA LEU A 177 13.88 8.78 3.56
C LEU A 177 14.35 9.73 4.69
N TYR A 178 13.47 10.06 5.64
CA TYR A 178 13.80 10.89 6.80
C TYR A 178 14.85 10.23 7.69
N HIS A 179 14.68 8.95 8.03
CA HIS A 179 15.64 8.22 8.86
C HIS A 179 17.00 8.02 8.18
N GLU A 180 17.02 7.78 6.86
CA GLU A 180 18.24 7.73 6.06
C GLU A 180 19.01 9.06 6.13
N SER A 181 18.30 10.18 6.18
CA SER A 181 18.91 11.51 6.35
C SER A 181 19.49 11.76 7.75
N ILE A 182 18.89 11.15 8.80
CA ILE A 182 19.36 11.29 10.19
C ILE A 182 20.57 10.41 10.46
N ALA A 183 20.49 9.11 10.13
CA ALA A 183 21.51 8.11 10.51
C ALA A 183 22.92 8.46 9.99
N ARG A 184 23.00 9.25 8.93
CA ARG A 184 24.27 9.68 8.31
C ARG A 184 24.99 10.80 9.07
N ARG A 185 24.36 11.45 10.05
CA ARG A 185 25.04 12.44 10.92
C ARG A 185 26.06 11.80 11.87
N ASP A 186 25.86 10.55 12.25
CA ASP A 186 26.70 9.90 13.27
C ASP A 186 28.03 9.41 12.70
N VAL A 187 28.16 9.31 11.37
CA VAL A 187 29.41 8.89 10.69
C VAL A 187 30.19 10.12 10.21
N SER A 188 30.64 10.95 11.16
CA SER A 188 31.71 11.90 10.87
C SER A 188 33.02 11.12 10.66
N ASN A 189 33.70 11.34 9.53
CA ASN A 189 34.97 10.72 9.08
C ASN A 189 34.89 9.34 8.39
N SER A 190 34.52 9.33 7.11
CA SER A 190 35.41 8.85 6.01
C SER A 190 34.65 8.82 4.68
N HIS A 191 35.18 9.50 3.66
CA HIS A 191 34.70 9.53 2.26
C HIS A 191 33.25 10.01 2.05
N ARG A 192 33.11 11.29 1.71
CA ARG A 192 31.85 11.87 1.17
C ARG A 192 31.53 11.24 -0.18
N THR A 193 30.83 10.11 -0.18
CA THR A 193 30.03 9.71 -1.34
C THR A 193 28.72 10.48 -1.24
N SER A 194 28.50 11.46 -2.13
CA SER A 194 27.22 12.17 -2.22
C SER A 194 26.10 11.15 -2.38
N SER A 195 25.08 11.22 -1.51
CA SER A 195 23.95 10.34 -1.68
C SER A 195 23.05 10.84 -2.80
N ILE A 196 22.20 9.93 -3.25
CA ILE A 196 21.36 10.10 -4.43
C ILE A 196 20.19 11.06 -4.14
N ALA A 197 19.75 11.09 -2.88
CA ALA A 197 18.74 11.97 -2.31
C ALA A 197 19.28 12.63 -1.03
N ASP A 198 20.34 13.43 -1.17
CA ASP A 198 20.86 14.20 -0.05
C ASP A 198 19.83 15.26 0.38
N PRO A 199 19.69 15.51 1.69
CA PRO A 199 18.83 16.58 2.20
C PRO A 199 19.32 17.92 1.67
N ASP A 200 18.41 18.73 1.15
CA ASP A 200 18.67 20.05 0.56
C ASP A 200 18.58 21.20 1.58
N ILE A 201 18.10 20.90 2.80
CA ILE A 201 17.98 21.85 3.91
C ILE A 201 18.35 21.21 5.27
N VAL A 202 18.97 22.03 6.12
CA VAL A 202 19.29 21.74 7.51
C VAL A 202 18.66 22.79 8.41
N LEU A 203 17.72 22.37 9.25
CA LEU A 203 17.13 23.21 10.30
C LEU A 203 18.08 23.25 11.50
N ILE A 204 18.46 24.44 11.95
CA ILE A 204 19.28 24.62 13.14
C ILE A 204 18.36 25.04 14.29
N VAL A 205 18.23 24.14 15.26
CA VAL A 205 17.28 24.24 16.39
C VAL A 205 18.05 24.04 17.69
N SER A 206 18.12 25.07 18.54
CA SER A 206 18.86 25.01 19.82
C SER A 206 20.31 24.46 19.67
N GLY A 207 21.00 24.82 18.58
CA GLY A 207 22.36 24.35 18.27
C GLY A 207 22.44 22.94 17.68
N GLN A 208 21.33 22.20 17.59
CA GLN A 208 21.25 20.93 16.89
C GLN A 208 20.88 21.13 15.43
N ARG A 209 21.42 20.27 14.56
CA ARG A 209 21.15 20.28 13.12
C ARG A 209 20.14 19.15 12.83
N LEU A 210 19.03 19.46 12.18
CA LEU A 210 18.04 18.50 11.70
C LEU A 210 18.01 18.56 10.17
N ALA A 211 18.17 17.43 9.49
CA ALA A 211 18.21 17.38 8.03
C ALA A 211 16.79 17.12 7.52
N ALA A 212 16.42 17.76 6.42
CA ALA A 212 15.10 17.60 5.82
C ALA A 212 15.14 17.91 4.31
N HIS A 213 13.96 17.89 3.69
CA HIS A 213 13.76 18.20 2.27
C HIS A 213 12.85 19.43 2.16
N LYS A 214 13.27 20.45 1.41
CA LYS A 214 12.54 21.72 1.22
C LYS A 214 11.12 21.46 0.71
N LEU A 215 10.98 20.55 -0.26
CA LEU A 215 9.70 20.11 -0.81
C LEU A 215 8.68 19.75 0.28
N LEU A 216 9.05 18.85 1.19
CA LEU A 216 8.14 18.32 2.21
C LEU A 216 7.80 19.39 3.24
N LEU A 217 8.80 20.15 3.70
CA LEU A 217 8.60 21.24 4.66
C LEU A 217 7.69 22.33 4.08
N GLY A 218 8.00 22.82 2.88
CA GLY A 218 7.26 23.91 2.25
C GLY A 218 5.89 23.51 1.73
N ARG A 219 5.67 22.23 1.40
CA ARG A 219 4.34 21.76 1.01
C ARG A 219 3.41 21.60 2.22
N ARG A 220 3.92 21.08 3.34
CA ARG A 220 3.14 20.79 4.55
C ARG A 220 3.05 21.95 5.53
N SER A 221 3.87 22.99 5.36
CA SER A 221 3.82 24.24 6.13
C SER A 221 4.02 25.46 5.23
N PRO A 222 3.02 26.33 5.06
CA PRO A 222 3.17 27.55 4.28
C PRO A 222 4.17 28.53 4.91
N VAL A 223 4.27 28.53 6.25
CA VAL A 223 5.23 29.36 6.99
C VAL A 223 6.67 28.91 6.70
N LEU A 224 6.94 27.60 6.74
CA LEU A 224 8.27 27.09 6.37
C LEU A 224 8.56 27.36 4.90
N ARG A 225 7.57 27.27 4.01
CA ARG A 225 7.75 27.61 2.59
C ARG A 225 8.25 29.04 2.40
N GLU A 226 7.60 29.99 3.05
CA GLU A 226 7.95 31.41 2.98
C GLU A 226 9.37 31.66 3.52
N LEU A 227 9.67 31.14 4.71
CA LEU A 227 11.00 31.25 5.32
C LEU A 227 12.11 30.68 4.43
N ILE A 228 11.87 29.53 3.78
CA ILE A 228 12.85 28.91 2.87
C ILE A 228 13.07 29.78 1.64
N LEU A 229 11.99 30.32 1.04
CA LEU A 229 12.08 31.16 -0.15
C LEU A 229 12.77 32.50 0.14
N GLU A 230 12.52 33.11 1.29
CA GLU A 230 13.19 34.34 1.73
C GLU A 230 14.70 34.13 1.92
N GLU A 231 15.09 33.05 2.59
CA GLU A 231 16.48 32.67 2.79
C GLU A 231 17.19 32.37 1.45
N GLU A 232 16.52 31.69 0.51
CA GLU A 232 17.06 31.44 -0.84
C GLU A 232 17.29 32.74 -1.60
N GLN A 233 16.35 33.68 -1.51
CA GLN A 233 16.50 34.99 -2.15
C GLN A 233 17.66 35.78 -1.54
N GLN A 234 17.84 35.74 -0.23
CA GLN A 234 18.93 36.42 0.45
C GLN A 234 20.29 35.85 0.06
N GLN A 235 20.44 34.53 0.03
CA GLN A 235 21.66 33.85 -0.40
C GLN A 235 21.99 34.17 -1.86
N ASN A 236 21.01 34.14 -2.75
CA ASN A 236 21.20 34.49 -4.16
C ASN A 236 21.62 35.96 -4.35
N GLN A 237 21.10 36.89 -3.53
CA GLN A 237 21.51 38.29 -3.58
C GLN A 237 22.96 38.51 -3.10
N LEU A 238 23.39 37.77 -2.07
CA LEU A 238 24.77 37.83 -1.57
C LEU A 238 25.75 37.32 -2.62
N VAL A 239 25.47 36.18 -3.25
CA VAL A 239 26.30 35.62 -4.33
C VAL A 239 26.43 36.60 -5.49
N ARG A 240 25.33 37.24 -5.91
CA ARG A 240 25.36 38.24 -7.01
C ARG A 240 26.21 39.47 -6.67
N ARG A 241 26.18 39.94 -5.42
CA ARG A 241 27.00 41.08 -4.97
C ARG A 241 28.50 40.76 -4.91
N GLU A 242 28.87 39.51 -4.64
CA GLU A 242 30.27 39.07 -4.61
C GLU A 242 30.85 38.90 -6.02
N THR A 243 30.04 38.55 -7.03
CA THR A 243 30.49 38.32 -8.41
C THR A 243 30.74 39.60 -9.24
N ASP A 244 30.29 40.77 -8.77
CA ASP A 244 30.49 42.05 -9.49
C ASP A 244 31.91 42.65 -9.29
N GLY A 245 32.77 42.03 -8.48
CA GLY A 245 34.07 42.59 -8.08
C GLY A 245 35.34 41.91 -8.63
N GLU A 246 35.37 40.59 -8.83
CA GLU A 246 36.53 39.83 -9.31
C GLU A 246 36.06 38.42 -9.74
N LEU A 247 36.81 37.75 -10.63
CA LEU A 247 36.51 36.41 -11.16
C LEU A 247 35.96 35.47 -10.08
N ALA A 248 34.71 35.04 -10.25
CA ALA A 248 33.97 34.22 -9.30
C ALA A 248 34.82 33.05 -8.78
N PRO A 249 34.97 32.85 -7.45
CA PRO A 249 35.51 31.62 -6.94
C PRO A 249 34.53 30.50 -7.29
N SER A 250 34.95 29.58 -8.15
CA SER A 250 34.22 28.39 -8.61
C SER A 250 33.99 27.33 -7.52
N SER A 251 33.67 27.74 -6.29
CA SER A 251 33.61 26.82 -5.14
C SER A 251 32.70 27.27 -4.00
N THR A 252 31.44 27.63 -4.27
CA THR A 252 30.39 27.45 -3.25
C THR A 252 29.83 26.04 -3.41
N ILE A 253 30.47 25.15 -2.68
CA ILE A 253 30.17 23.73 -2.53
C ILE A 253 28.66 23.51 -2.37
N SER A 254 28.13 22.51 -3.08
CA SER A 254 26.88 21.80 -2.83
C SER A 254 26.73 21.48 -1.35
N SER A 255 26.24 22.45 -0.59
CA SER A 255 26.03 22.37 0.84
C SER A 255 24.57 22.70 1.08
N PRO A 256 23.88 21.91 1.93
CA PRO A 256 22.46 22.14 2.17
C PRO A 256 22.27 23.52 2.79
N MET A 257 21.18 24.18 2.40
CA MET A 257 20.77 25.44 3.00
C MET A 257 20.60 25.27 4.50
N GLU A 258 21.07 26.24 5.29
CA GLU A 258 20.86 26.25 6.73
C GLU A 258 19.75 27.25 7.10
N LEU A 259 18.71 26.78 7.79
CA LEU A 259 17.61 27.63 8.26
C LEU A 259 17.57 27.63 9.80
N LEU A 260 17.70 28.81 10.40
CA LEU A 260 17.70 28.97 11.85
C LEU A 260 16.26 29.06 12.40
N LEU A 261 15.92 28.18 13.35
CA LEU A 261 14.63 28.21 14.05
C LEU A 261 14.87 28.35 15.56
N PRO A 262 15.19 29.57 16.05
CA PRO A 262 15.67 29.78 17.42
C PRO A 262 14.59 29.59 18.49
N GLN A 263 13.32 29.77 18.14
CA GLN A 263 12.21 29.68 19.09
C GLN A 263 11.71 28.24 19.33
N LEU A 264 12.26 27.27 18.59
CA LEU A 264 11.81 25.89 18.64
C LEU A 264 12.76 25.05 19.49
N ARG A 265 12.18 24.19 20.33
CA ARG A 265 12.94 23.16 21.05
C ARG A 265 13.21 21.98 20.12
N VAL A 266 14.29 21.24 20.38
CA VAL A 266 14.73 20.10 19.54
C VAL A 266 13.70 18.98 19.49
N ASP A 267 13.14 18.62 20.64
CA ASP A 267 12.13 17.57 20.77
C ASP A 267 10.85 17.92 20.01
N VAL A 268 10.40 19.17 20.14
CA VAL A 268 9.26 19.71 19.40
C VAL A 268 9.53 19.75 17.90
N ALA A 269 10.71 20.21 17.48
CA ALA A 269 11.11 20.24 16.07
C ALA A 269 11.15 18.84 15.45
N ARG A 270 11.66 17.85 16.19
CA ARG A 270 11.70 16.46 15.73
C ARG A 270 10.30 15.91 15.51
N ALA A 271 9.40 16.10 16.48
CA ALA A 271 8.01 15.67 16.35
C ALA A 271 7.28 16.37 15.19
N LEU A 272 7.51 17.68 14.99
CA LEU A 272 6.95 18.45 13.88
C LEU A 272 7.45 17.92 12.52
N VAL A 273 8.76 17.72 12.37
CA VAL A 273 9.34 17.21 11.12
C VAL A 273 8.91 15.76 10.89
N GLU A 274 8.90 14.91 11.91
CA GLU A 274 8.42 13.53 11.79
C GLU A 274 6.96 13.48 11.30
N PHE A 275 6.09 14.34 11.85
CA PHE A 275 4.71 14.47 11.38
C PHE A 275 4.65 14.91 9.91
N ILE A 276 5.46 15.89 9.49
CA ILE A 276 5.50 16.36 8.10
C ILE A 276 5.79 15.22 7.11
N TYR A 277 6.57 14.21 7.51
CA TYR A 277 6.91 13.06 6.67
C TYR A 277 5.91 11.91 6.77
N THR A 278 5.11 11.83 7.83
CA THR A 278 4.40 10.58 8.17
C THR A 278 2.91 10.70 8.47
N ASP A 279 2.39 11.91 8.68
CA ASP A 279 1.05 12.15 9.23
C ASP A 279 0.78 11.51 10.59
N ASN A 280 1.82 10.99 11.24
CA ASN A 280 1.72 10.34 12.54
C ASN A 280 2.56 11.08 13.58
N LEU A 281 2.10 11.02 14.82
CA LEU A 281 2.89 11.40 15.99
C LEU A 281 3.51 10.13 16.58
N SER A 282 4.80 10.17 16.87
CA SER A 282 5.53 9.04 17.42
C SER A 282 4.91 8.54 18.75
N PRO A 283 4.81 7.22 18.95
CA PRO A 283 4.19 6.60 20.12
C PRO A 283 5.00 6.79 21.41
N ASP A 284 6.27 7.19 21.32
CA ASP A 284 7.17 7.44 22.45
C ASP A 284 6.77 8.66 23.31
N LEU A 285 5.72 9.38 22.90
CA LEU A 285 5.01 10.37 23.71
C LEU A 285 4.17 9.70 24.81
N ASN A 286 4.83 9.04 25.77
CA ASN A 286 4.21 8.31 26.89
C ASN A 286 3.23 9.21 27.70
N PRO A 287 1.92 8.88 27.78
CA PRO A 287 0.85 9.81 28.21
C PRO A 287 0.97 10.39 29.62
N GLN A 288 1.77 9.79 30.52
CA GLN A 288 1.94 10.30 31.89
C GLN A 288 3.05 11.37 32.02
N GLY A 289 3.97 11.47 31.05
CA GLY A 289 5.06 12.45 31.04
C GLY A 289 5.09 13.36 29.79
N SER A 290 4.34 13.01 28.74
CA SER A 290 4.37 13.68 27.43
C SER A 290 3.35 14.80 27.24
N SER A 291 2.45 15.06 28.21
CA SER A 291 1.39 16.09 28.07
C SER A 291 1.97 17.48 27.77
N TYR A 292 3.08 17.85 28.41
CA TYR A 292 3.77 19.12 28.15
C TYR A 292 4.37 19.18 26.74
N LEU A 293 4.97 18.08 26.27
CA LEU A 293 5.53 18.01 24.92
C LEU A 293 4.43 18.10 23.87
N ILE A 294 3.28 17.43 24.07
CA ILE A 294 2.12 17.54 23.16
C ILE A 294 1.59 18.98 23.13
N ARG A 295 1.55 19.69 24.26
CA ARG A 295 1.17 21.12 24.31
C ARG A 295 2.17 22.02 23.59
N ASP A 296 3.47 21.77 23.76
CA ASP A 296 4.53 22.51 23.05
C ASP A 296 4.48 22.25 21.54
N VAL A 297 4.22 21.00 21.12
CA VAL A 297 4.00 20.61 19.72
C VAL A 297 2.73 21.24 19.17
N LEU A 298 1.64 21.29 19.93
CA LEU A 298 0.41 21.99 19.53
C LEU A 298 0.68 23.48 19.27
N ARG A 299 1.44 24.16 20.15
CA ARG A 299 1.84 25.55 19.96
C ARG A 299 2.69 25.72 18.70
N ALA A 300 3.70 24.88 18.50
CA ALA A 300 4.52 24.92 17.30
C ALA A 300 3.70 24.64 16.02
N ALA A 301 2.78 23.69 16.04
CA ALA A 301 1.91 23.37 14.92
C ALA A 301 1.03 24.55 14.51
N ARG A 302 0.56 25.37 15.47
CA ARG A 302 -0.13 26.63 15.18
C ARG A 302 0.79 27.66 14.54
N ILE A 303 1.98 27.88 15.12
CA ILE A 303 2.98 28.84 14.61
C ILE A 303 3.38 28.50 13.17
N TYR A 304 3.65 27.24 12.88
CA TYR A 304 4.05 26.77 11.55
C TYR A 304 2.85 26.40 10.65
N LYS A 305 1.61 26.67 11.07
CA LYS A 305 0.37 26.42 10.31
C LYS A 305 0.28 24.99 9.74
N VAL A 306 0.42 24.00 10.61
CA VAL A 306 0.26 22.56 10.30
C VAL A 306 -1.07 22.06 10.90
N PRO A 307 -2.21 22.21 10.21
CA PRO A 307 -3.54 22.06 10.80
C PRO A 307 -3.84 20.63 11.27
N ASN A 308 -3.46 19.60 10.51
CA ASN A 308 -3.71 18.21 10.90
C ASN A 308 -2.96 17.82 12.18
N LEU A 309 -1.77 18.40 12.39
CA LEU A 309 -1.01 18.19 13.63
C LEU A 309 -1.70 18.88 14.82
N VAL A 310 -2.30 20.05 14.61
CA VAL A 310 -3.12 20.75 15.62
C VAL A 310 -4.30 19.86 16.03
N GLN A 311 -5.02 19.28 15.06
CA GLN A 311 -6.14 18.38 15.33
C GLN A 311 -5.69 17.12 16.09
N LEU A 312 -4.65 16.44 15.62
CA LEU A 312 -4.12 15.22 16.24
C LEU A 312 -3.63 15.46 17.68
N CYS A 313 -2.97 16.60 17.94
CA CYS A 313 -2.57 16.98 19.30
C CYS A 313 -3.76 17.25 20.21
N ARG A 314 -4.82 17.91 19.70
CA ARG A 314 -6.06 18.16 20.44
C ARG A 314 -6.72 16.83 20.84
N GLU A 315 -6.94 15.93 19.89
CA GLU A 315 -7.55 14.61 20.13
C GLU A 315 -6.77 13.76 21.16
N ARG A 316 -5.43 13.80 21.11
CA ARG A 316 -4.57 13.13 22.10
C ARG A 316 -4.65 13.76 23.50
N LEU A 317 -4.78 15.08 23.59
CA LEU A 317 -4.96 15.76 24.89
C LEU A 317 -6.35 15.48 25.49
N PHE A 318 -7.39 15.41 24.67
CA PHE A 318 -8.75 15.07 25.12
C PHE A 318 -8.86 13.62 25.59
N SER A 319 -8.31 12.67 24.83
CA SER A 319 -8.32 11.24 25.21
C SER A 319 -7.48 10.89 26.44
N ALA A 320 -6.46 11.70 26.76
CA ALA A 320 -5.65 11.53 27.97
C ALA A 320 -6.34 12.06 29.25
N SER A 321 -7.50 12.74 29.14
CA SER A 321 -8.28 13.18 30.29
C SER A 321 -9.20 12.03 30.78
N PRO A 322 -9.07 11.56 32.02
CA PRO A 322 -9.84 10.41 32.54
C PRO A 322 -11.33 10.70 32.78
N VAL A 323 -11.85 11.88 32.44
CA VAL A 323 -13.24 12.28 32.70
C VAL A 323 -14.23 11.81 31.62
N SER A 324 -13.77 11.43 30.42
CA SER A 324 -14.67 11.17 29.29
C SER A 324 -15.28 9.76 29.19
N LEU A 325 -15.11 8.89 30.19
CA LEU A 325 -15.78 7.58 30.23
C LEU A 325 -17.05 7.55 31.09
N PHE A 326 -17.27 8.58 31.91
CA PHE A 326 -18.48 8.75 32.70
C PHE A 326 -18.74 10.24 32.94
N ASP A 327 -19.45 10.93 32.02
CA ASP A 327 -20.43 11.90 32.48
C ASP A 327 -21.41 12.35 31.39
N THR A 328 -22.64 12.58 31.84
CA THR A 328 -23.77 13.17 31.13
C THR A 328 -23.49 14.59 30.59
N PRO A 329 -24.25 15.09 29.60
CA PRO A 329 -24.03 16.43 29.04
C PRO A 329 -24.28 17.48 30.13
N ILE A 330 -23.22 18.16 30.56
CA ILE A 330 -23.31 19.31 31.47
C ILE A 330 -23.24 20.57 30.60
N GLU A 331 -24.32 21.34 30.62
CA GLU A 331 -24.38 22.71 30.10
C GLU A 331 -23.32 23.55 30.83
N LEU A 332 -22.52 24.28 30.06
CA LEU A 332 -21.48 25.18 30.56
C LEU A 332 -22.14 26.33 31.34
N GLU A 333 -22.14 26.26 32.67
CA GLU A 333 -22.40 27.42 33.52
C GLU A 333 -21.11 28.21 33.75
N GLU A 334 -21.19 29.49 33.43
CA GLU A 334 -20.21 30.54 33.70
C GLU A 334 -19.98 30.67 35.22
N GLY A 335 -18.75 30.45 35.66
CA GLY A 335 -18.35 30.49 37.06
C GLY A 335 -17.65 31.80 37.42
N ASP A 336 -18.44 32.70 38.00
CA ASP A 336 -18.15 33.88 38.83
C ASP A 336 -16.81 33.84 39.61
N GLU A 337 -15.87 34.75 39.31
CA GLU A 337 -14.70 35.04 40.15
C GLU A 337 -14.94 36.31 40.97
N SER A 338 -15.04 36.15 42.29
CA SER A 338 -15.19 37.22 43.26
C SER A 338 -13.87 37.94 43.56
N GLU A 339 -13.93 39.27 43.55
CA GLU A 339 -12.91 40.25 43.89
C GLU A 339 -12.24 40.05 45.26
N GLU A 340 -10.92 40.24 45.34
CA GLU A 340 -10.27 41.02 46.41
C GLU A 340 -9.09 41.83 45.81
N ASP A 341 -9.19 43.16 45.96
CA ASP A 341 -8.22 44.19 45.59
C ASP A 341 -6.84 44.02 46.26
N GLU A 342 -5.75 44.26 45.52
CA GLU A 342 -4.71 45.19 45.96
C GLU A 342 -3.84 45.71 44.79
N SER A 343 -3.63 47.02 44.81
CA SER A 343 -3.10 47.87 43.74
C SER A 343 -1.58 47.78 43.52
N SER A 344 -1.14 47.69 42.25
CA SER A 344 -0.04 48.53 41.74
C SER A 344 0.02 48.49 40.21
N ALA A 345 -0.08 49.67 39.59
CA ALA A 345 0.00 49.87 38.14
C ALA A 345 1.41 49.67 37.58
N THR A 346 1.53 48.87 36.51
CA THR A 346 2.52 49.07 35.44
C THR A 346 1.93 48.59 34.12
N GLU A 347 1.99 49.49 33.14
CA GLU A 347 1.48 49.35 31.78
C GLU A 347 2.07 48.14 31.04
N GLY A 348 1.19 47.28 30.52
CA GLY A 348 1.51 46.27 29.52
C GLY A 348 0.27 46.07 28.65
N LYS A 349 0.34 46.50 27.38
CA LYS A 349 -0.67 46.18 26.38
C LYS A 349 -0.65 44.68 26.14
N GLU A 350 -1.58 43.94 26.73
CA GLU A 350 -1.91 42.59 26.27
C GLU A 350 -2.73 42.71 24.98
N PHE A 351 -2.28 41.96 23.98
CA PHE A 351 -2.96 41.77 22.71
C PHE A 351 -4.20 40.91 22.98
N ASP A 352 -5.39 41.40 22.64
CA ASP A 352 -6.61 40.61 22.54
C ASP A 352 -6.42 39.50 21.49
N ASP A 353 -6.46 38.24 21.91
CA ASP A 353 -6.24 37.03 21.10
C ASP A 353 -7.53 36.22 20.89
N ASP A 354 -8.70 36.88 20.88
CA ASP A 354 -10.02 36.20 20.81
C ASP A 354 -10.71 36.20 19.42
N ASP A 355 -10.04 36.61 18.34
CA ASP A 355 -10.68 36.78 17.02
C ASP A 355 -10.10 35.91 15.86
N GLU A 356 -9.61 34.68 16.12
CA GLU A 356 -9.15 33.78 15.03
C GLU A 356 -9.65 32.31 15.08
N ASP A 357 -10.67 31.98 15.89
CA ASP A 357 -11.28 30.63 15.90
C ASP A 357 -12.49 30.48 14.95
N SER A 358 -12.55 31.30 13.89
CA SER A 358 -13.46 31.04 12.76
C SER A 358 -12.86 29.95 11.85
N ILE A 359 -13.03 28.69 12.25
CA ILE A 359 -12.73 27.52 11.42
C ILE A 359 -13.53 27.62 10.11
N PRO A 360 -12.89 27.79 8.93
CA PRO A 360 -13.63 27.71 7.68
C PRO A 360 -13.92 26.25 7.39
N GLY A 361 -15.08 25.78 7.83
CA GLY A 361 -15.74 24.57 7.34
C GLY A 361 -15.09 23.24 7.76
N THR A 362 -15.96 22.28 8.05
CA THR A 362 -15.74 20.84 8.05
C THR A 362 -15.32 20.32 6.66
N GLY A 363 -14.27 20.89 6.06
CA GLY A 363 -13.61 20.34 4.90
C GLY A 363 -12.59 19.31 5.37
N ALA A 364 -12.66 18.08 4.83
CA ALA A 364 -11.76 16.99 5.19
C ALA A 364 -10.29 17.46 5.24
N ALA A 365 -9.64 17.19 6.38
CA ALA A 365 -8.23 17.50 6.61
C ALA A 365 -7.35 16.89 5.49
N ARG A 366 -6.49 17.69 4.84
CA ARG A 366 -5.65 17.25 3.72
C ARG A 366 -4.56 16.28 4.17
N THR A 367 -4.58 15.05 3.68
CA THR A 367 -3.58 14.04 4.01
C THR A 367 -2.24 14.34 3.33
N LEU A 368 -1.16 13.67 3.77
CA LEU A 368 0.14 13.67 3.11
C LEU A 368 0.02 13.32 1.62
N ASN A 369 -0.82 12.33 1.29
CA ASN A 369 -1.05 11.91 -0.09
C ASN A 369 -1.69 13.05 -0.91
N ASP A 370 -2.66 13.78 -0.35
CA ASP A 370 -3.28 14.94 -1.02
C ASP A 370 -2.25 16.06 -1.27
N ASP A 371 -1.40 16.32 -0.28
CA ASP A 371 -0.37 17.36 -0.42
C ASP A 371 0.73 16.97 -1.40
N MET A 372 1.14 15.71 -1.43
CA MET A 372 2.12 15.23 -2.41
C MET A 372 1.53 15.13 -3.81
N LYS A 373 0.23 14.86 -3.96
CA LYS A 373 -0.47 14.96 -5.26
C LYS A 373 -0.32 16.36 -5.87
N LEU A 374 -0.47 17.39 -5.04
CA LEU A 374 -0.30 18.78 -5.46
C LEU A 374 1.19 19.15 -5.68
N ALA A 375 2.11 18.50 -4.96
CA ALA A 375 3.55 18.70 -5.13
C ALA A 375 4.06 18.25 -6.52
N LEU A 376 3.40 17.29 -7.19
CA LEU A 376 3.77 16.90 -8.56
C LEU A 376 3.56 18.04 -9.59
N THR A 377 2.57 18.89 -9.35
CA THR A 377 2.30 20.05 -10.23
C THR A 377 3.11 21.29 -9.86
N ASP A 378 3.75 21.29 -8.70
CA ASP A 378 4.57 22.38 -8.21
C ASP A 378 6.00 22.21 -8.75
N THR A 379 6.53 23.26 -9.38
CA THR A 379 7.90 23.26 -9.92
C THR A 379 8.90 23.81 -8.91
N ALA A 380 8.46 24.28 -7.75
CA ALA A 380 9.34 24.77 -6.69
C ALA A 380 10.25 23.64 -6.19
N TRP A 381 11.56 23.90 -6.24
CA TRP A 381 12.62 22.96 -5.84
C TRP A 381 12.68 21.65 -6.67
N ALA A 382 12.07 21.63 -7.86
CA ALA A 382 12.30 20.55 -8.81
C ALA A 382 13.78 20.55 -9.26
N ASP A 383 14.47 19.45 -9.00
CA ASP A 383 15.91 19.27 -9.19
C ASP A 383 16.26 18.28 -10.32
N VAL A 384 15.23 17.68 -10.92
CA VAL A 384 15.32 16.77 -12.07
C VAL A 384 14.21 17.08 -13.08
N VAL A 385 14.52 16.91 -14.37
CA VAL A 385 13.57 16.98 -15.47
C VAL A 385 13.58 15.64 -16.19
N LEU A 386 12.44 14.96 -16.19
CA LEU A 386 12.23 13.73 -16.97
C LEU A 386 11.74 14.11 -18.37
N VAL A 387 12.27 13.48 -19.41
CA VAL A 387 11.83 13.71 -20.79
C VAL A 387 11.21 12.43 -21.33
N ALA A 388 9.92 12.49 -21.67
CA ALA A 388 9.17 11.41 -22.32
C ALA A 388 8.49 11.95 -23.58
N GLU A 389 8.67 11.28 -24.71
CA GLU A 389 8.16 11.72 -26.03
C GLU A 389 8.49 13.19 -26.38
N GLY A 390 9.67 13.67 -25.95
CA GLY A 390 10.10 15.06 -26.15
C GLY A 390 9.43 16.08 -25.24
N ARG A 391 8.56 15.66 -24.31
CA ARG A 391 7.92 16.51 -23.29
C ARG A 391 8.72 16.48 -21.99
N ALA A 392 9.05 17.65 -21.48
CA ALA A 392 9.78 17.82 -20.22
C ALA A 392 8.83 17.86 -19.02
N ILE A 393 9.13 17.06 -18.00
CA ILE A 393 8.36 16.92 -16.76
C ILE A 393 9.30 17.22 -15.58
N PRO A 394 9.20 18.40 -14.95
CA PRO A 394 9.92 18.69 -13.71
C PRO A 394 9.48 17.76 -12.58
N ALA A 395 10.43 17.24 -11.82
CA ALA A 395 10.17 16.34 -10.69
C ALA A 395 11.23 16.52 -9.59
N HIS A 396 11.06 15.79 -8.49
CA HIS A 396 11.88 15.88 -7.29
C HIS A 396 12.60 14.55 -7.05
N ARG A 397 13.94 14.57 -7.04
CA ARG A 397 14.78 13.37 -6.85
C ARG A 397 14.47 12.65 -5.54
N CYS A 398 14.22 13.40 -4.46
CA CYS A 398 13.88 12.82 -3.17
C CYS A 398 12.63 11.91 -3.22
N MET A 399 11.60 12.31 -3.98
CA MET A 399 10.39 11.51 -4.18
C MET A 399 10.65 10.27 -5.05
N LEU A 400 11.37 10.44 -6.17
CA LEU A 400 11.70 9.35 -7.08
C LEU A 400 12.55 8.27 -6.38
N VAL A 401 13.59 8.67 -5.65
CA VAL A 401 14.53 7.77 -4.96
C VAL A 401 13.88 7.08 -3.76
N ALA A 402 12.96 7.75 -3.06
CA ALA A 402 12.25 7.17 -1.93
C ALA A 402 11.28 6.06 -2.35
N ARG A 403 10.84 6.05 -3.62
CA ARG A 403 9.71 5.22 -4.08
C ARG A 403 10.06 4.27 -5.21
N SER A 404 11.11 4.52 -5.98
CA SER A 404 11.51 3.73 -7.15
C SER A 404 12.97 3.29 -7.06
N GLU A 405 13.18 1.96 -7.06
CA GLU A 405 14.51 1.36 -7.13
C GLU A 405 15.21 1.64 -8.46
N TYR A 406 14.44 1.73 -9.55
CA TYR A 406 14.98 2.14 -10.86
C TYR A 406 15.61 3.53 -10.80
N PHE A 407 14.86 4.54 -10.33
CA PHE A 407 15.40 5.90 -10.25
C PHE A 407 16.54 6.00 -9.24
N ARG A 408 16.47 5.28 -8.12
CA ARG A 408 17.59 5.15 -7.18
C ARG A 408 18.84 4.65 -7.90
N ALA A 409 18.76 3.59 -8.69
CA ALA A 409 19.89 3.05 -9.45
C ALA A 409 20.40 4.01 -10.54
N VAL A 410 19.50 4.64 -11.30
CA VAL A 410 19.85 5.59 -12.37
C VAL A 410 20.65 6.76 -11.82
N PHE A 411 20.16 7.39 -10.75
CA PHE A 411 20.84 8.53 -10.15
C PHE A 411 22.13 8.11 -9.41
N ALA A 412 22.20 6.88 -8.87
CA ALA A 412 23.46 6.32 -8.33
C ALA A 412 24.55 6.24 -9.41
N PHE A 413 24.19 5.71 -10.58
CA PHE A 413 25.10 5.54 -11.70
C PHE A 413 25.56 6.89 -12.28
N GLN A 414 24.65 7.86 -12.38
CA GLN A 414 24.99 9.21 -12.83
C GLN A 414 25.99 9.86 -11.87
N ASN A 415 25.73 9.81 -10.56
CA ASN A 415 26.66 10.34 -9.56
C ASN A 415 28.04 9.66 -9.67
N ALA A 416 28.10 8.33 -9.81
CA ALA A 416 29.36 7.60 -9.99
C ALA A 416 30.13 7.98 -11.27
N SER A 417 29.41 8.23 -12.37
CA SER A 417 30.00 8.60 -13.67
C SER A 417 30.59 10.01 -13.67
N THR A 418 29.96 10.95 -12.94
CA THR A 418 30.45 12.34 -12.81
C THR A 418 31.76 12.45 -12.03
N HIS A 419 32.13 11.45 -11.23
CA HIS A 419 33.41 11.41 -10.52
C HIS A 419 34.60 10.97 -11.40
N SER A 420 34.38 10.61 -12.67
CA SER A 420 35.43 10.12 -13.58
C SER A 420 35.90 11.13 -14.64
N THR A 421 35.22 12.26 -14.82
CA THR A 421 35.59 13.30 -15.79
C THR A 421 35.60 14.67 -15.13
N ASP A 422 36.77 15.30 -15.08
CA ASP A 422 37.02 16.67 -14.61
C ASP A 422 35.92 17.68 -15.03
N GLY A 423 35.28 18.28 -14.01
CA GLY A 423 35.34 19.74 -13.82
C GLY A 423 34.43 20.70 -14.59
N ILE A 424 33.43 20.30 -15.39
CA ILE A 424 32.63 21.28 -16.18
C ILE A 424 31.11 21.00 -16.25
N HIS A 425 30.48 20.41 -15.24
CA HIS A 425 29.01 20.46 -15.10
C HIS A 425 28.63 20.80 -13.65
N GLY A 426 28.90 22.04 -13.27
CA GLY A 426 28.52 22.65 -11.99
C GLY A 426 27.59 23.85 -12.21
N SER A 427 26.56 23.71 -13.05
CA SER A 427 25.44 24.64 -13.09
C SER A 427 24.32 24.07 -12.24
N GLY A 428 23.60 24.90 -11.48
CA GLY A 428 22.34 24.54 -10.82
C GLY A 428 21.20 24.25 -11.81
N GLU A 429 21.52 23.60 -12.93
CA GLU A 429 20.56 23.15 -13.94
C GLU A 429 20.01 21.78 -13.53
N PRO A 430 18.69 21.56 -13.66
CA PRO A 430 18.07 20.31 -13.28
C PRO A 430 18.66 19.17 -14.11
N THR A 431 18.91 18.03 -13.46
CA THR A 431 19.40 16.83 -14.15
C THR A 431 18.36 16.39 -15.17
N VAL A 432 18.72 16.23 -16.45
CA VAL A 432 17.79 15.76 -17.48
C VAL A 432 17.92 14.25 -17.64
N VAL A 433 16.81 13.52 -17.47
CA VAL A 433 16.75 12.06 -17.65
C VAL A 433 15.78 11.74 -18.78
N ASN A 434 16.29 11.17 -19.87
CA ASN A 434 15.45 10.72 -20.97
C ASN A 434 14.88 9.33 -20.68
N VAL A 435 13.57 9.19 -20.84
CA VAL A 435 12.82 7.98 -20.51
C VAL A 435 12.18 7.42 -21.77
N GLU A 436 12.38 6.13 -22.02
CA GLU A 436 11.74 5.38 -23.10
C GLU A 436 10.34 4.92 -22.64
N GLU A 437 9.42 5.87 -22.46
CA GLU A 437 8.00 5.63 -22.14
C GLU A 437 7.15 6.67 -22.87
N SER A 438 5.86 6.36 -23.04
CA SER A 438 4.88 7.37 -23.44
C SER A 438 4.74 8.43 -22.35
N TYR A 439 4.36 9.65 -22.72
CA TYR A 439 4.12 10.69 -21.72
C TYR A 439 3.05 10.28 -20.71
N ASP A 440 1.95 9.69 -21.19
CA ASP A 440 0.82 9.30 -20.34
C ASP A 440 1.21 8.16 -19.39
N GLY A 441 1.99 7.18 -19.86
CA GLY A 441 2.52 6.09 -19.02
C GLY A 441 3.45 6.58 -17.92
N LEU A 442 4.37 7.48 -18.25
CA LEU A 442 5.24 8.08 -17.25
C LEU A 442 4.47 8.93 -16.24
N MET A 443 3.42 9.65 -16.67
CA MET A 443 2.58 10.42 -15.75
C MET A 443 1.82 9.54 -14.77
N ARG A 444 1.29 8.37 -15.18
CA ARG A 444 0.65 7.43 -14.26
C ARG A 444 1.64 6.86 -13.23
N VAL A 445 2.85 6.53 -13.67
CA VAL A 445 3.97 6.15 -12.79
C VAL A 445 4.29 7.25 -11.78
N LEU A 446 4.38 8.51 -12.22
CA LEU A 446 4.65 9.65 -11.34
C LEU A 446 3.50 9.92 -10.36
N HIS A 447 2.25 9.80 -10.81
CA HIS A 447 1.09 9.89 -9.92
C HIS A 447 1.18 8.85 -8.80
N PHE A 448 1.52 7.61 -9.12
CA PHE A 448 1.74 6.58 -8.10
C PHE A 448 2.91 6.91 -7.17
N ILE A 449 4.04 7.41 -7.69
CA ILE A 449 5.20 7.79 -6.88
C ILE A 449 4.82 8.88 -5.87
N TYR A 450 4.06 9.90 -6.27
CA TYR A 450 3.75 11.04 -5.41
C TYR A 450 2.60 10.79 -4.44
N HIS A 451 1.53 10.10 -4.83
CA HIS A 451 0.34 9.98 -3.97
C HIS A 451 -0.19 8.55 -3.80
N ASP A 452 0.53 7.54 -4.30
CA ASP A 452 0.31 6.11 -4.04
C ASP A 452 -1.06 5.57 -4.50
N GLN A 453 -1.67 6.23 -5.49
CA GLN A 453 -2.89 5.79 -6.17
C GLN A 453 -2.61 5.37 -7.61
N VAL A 454 -3.24 4.27 -8.03
CA VAL A 454 -3.29 3.82 -9.41
C VAL A 454 -4.54 4.39 -10.05
N THR A 455 -4.37 5.10 -11.17
CA THR A 455 -5.50 5.56 -11.98
C THR A 455 -6.07 4.37 -12.74
N LEU A 456 -7.11 3.75 -12.18
CA LEU A 456 -7.85 2.73 -12.90
C LEU A 456 -8.69 3.41 -13.98
N PRO A 457 -8.76 2.85 -15.20
CA PRO A 457 -9.72 3.28 -16.20
C PRO A 457 -11.12 3.15 -15.59
N LEU A 458 -11.79 4.29 -15.36
CA LEU A 458 -13.17 4.30 -14.91
C LEU A 458 -14.02 3.70 -16.03
N ALA A 459 -14.70 2.59 -15.76
CA ALA A 459 -15.89 2.24 -16.51
C ALA A 459 -16.87 3.40 -16.26
N LYS A 460 -17.04 4.31 -17.22
CA LYS A 460 -17.96 5.44 -17.10
C LYS A 460 -19.35 4.86 -16.81
N SER A 461 -19.83 4.98 -15.58
CA SER A 461 -21.24 4.71 -15.29
C SER A 461 -22.08 5.80 -15.97
N LYS A 462 -23.13 5.37 -16.66
CA LYS A 462 -24.04 6.20 -17.43
C LYS A 462 -24.75 7.24 -16.54
N SER A 463 -24.28 8.48 -16.52
CA SER A 463 -25.11 9.69 -16.32
C SER A 463 -24.52 10.79 -17.23
N GLU A 464 -25.23 11.51 -18.09
CA GLU A 464 -26.64 11.90 -18.18
C GLU A 464 -27.07 12.02 -19.66
N ALA A 465 -28.40 12.09 -19.88
CA ALA A 465 -29.12 12.55 -21.07
C ALA A 465 -29.33 11.56 -22.25
N TYR A 466 -30.37 10.75 -22.10
CA TYR A 466 -31.42 10.44 -23.08
C TYR A 466 -31.25 10.99 -24.52
N ASP A 467 -30.65 10.22 -25.41
CA ASP A 467 -31.13 10.10 -26.80
C ASP A 467 -30.85 8.67 -27.30
N GLY A 468 -31.88 8.05 -27.86
CA GLY A 468 -31.94 6.63 -28.18
C GLY A 468 -31.09 6.26 -29.39
N LYS A 469 -29.78 6.11 -29.19
CA LYS A 469 -28.89 5.45 -30.15
C LYS A 469 -28.02 4.45 -29.39
N GLU A 470 -28.40 3.18 -29.44
CA GLU A 470 -27.53 2.07 -29.05
C GLU A 470 -26.28 2.11 -29.94
N SER A 471 -25.19 2.71 -29.44
CA SER A 471 -23.86 2.54 -30.01
C SER A 471 -23.26 1.26 -29.46
N SER A 472 -22.71 0.45 -30.37
CA SER A 472 -21.97 -0.78 -30.14
C SER A 472 -20.60 -0.58 -29.47
N ASP A 473 -20.46 0.45 -28.64
CA ASP A 473 -19.19 1.05 -28.19
C ASP A 473 -18.75 0.56 -26.79
N ASP A 474 -19.66 -0.07 -26.04
CA ASP A 474 -19.40 -0.58 -24.68
C ASP A 474 -18.30 -1.67 -24.63
N GLY A 475 -17.91 -2.26 -25.77
CA GLY A 475 -16.86 -3.28 -25.88
C GLY A 475 -15.45 -2.71 -26.07
N GLU A 476 -15.29 -1.58 -26.76
CA GLU A 476 -13.98 -0.98 -27.06
C GLU A 476 -13.38 -0.31 -25.80
N GLU A 477 -14.20 0.40 -25.02
CA GLU A 477 -13.75 1.04 -23.77
C GLU A 477 -13.23 0.03 -22.72
N ALA A 478 -13.79 -1.18 -22.68
CA ALA A 478 -13.37 -2.23 -21.75
C ALA A 478 -12.06 -2.92 -22.16
N GLU A 479 -11.80 -3.04 -23.47
CA GLU A 479 -10.53 -3.55 -23.99
C GLU A 479 -9.40 -2.54 -23.74
N GLU A 480 -9.62 -1.26 -24.03
CA GLU A 480 -8.66 -0.18 -23.74
C GLU A 480 -8.30 -0.10 -22.24
N ALA A 481 -9.28 -0.29 -21.36
CA ALA A 481 -9.06 -0.33 -19.93
C ALA A 481 -8.16 -1.49 -19.48
N SER A 482 -8.35 -2.67 -20.08
CA SER A 482 -7.55 -3.86 -19.82
C SER A 482 -6.10 -3.66 -20.29
N ASP A 483 -5.94 -3.14 -21.51
CA ASP A 483 -4.62 -2.87 -22.09
C ASP A 483 -3.87 -1.85 -21.26
N GLN A 484 -4.57 -0.81 -20.78
CA GLN A 484 -3.97 0.20 -19.94
C GLN A 484 -3.40 -0.37 -18.63
N LEU A 485 -4.12 -1.29 -17.99
CA LEU A 485 -3.66 -1.92 -16.75
C LEU A 485 -2.49 -2.88 -16.97
N LEU A 486 -2.41 -3.51 -18.14
CA LEU A 486 -1.26 -4.34 -18.52
C LEU A 486 -0.02 -3.50 -18.78
N GLU A 487 -0.16 -2.36 -19.46
CA GLU A 487 0.92 -1.38 -19.60
C GLU A 487 1.41 -0.88 -18.24
N ASP A 488 0.49 -0.54 -17.34
CA ASP A 488 0.83 -0.06 -16.00
C ASP A 488 1.52 -1.14 -15.16
N LEU A 489 1.14 -2.41 -15.33
CA LEU A 489 1.80 -3.55 -14.70
C LEU A 489 3.25 -3.71 -15.19
N LEU A 490 3.48 -3.58 -16.51
CA LEU A 490 4.81 -3.61 -17.11
C LEU A 490 5.67 -2.44 -16.65
N ALA A 491 5.10 -1.23 -16.61
CA ALA A 491 5.78 -0.04 -16.12
C ALA A 491 6.13 -0.19 -14.64
N ALA A 492 5.21 -0.67 -13.81
CA ALA A 492 5.46 -0.89 -12.39
C ALA A 492 6.66 -1.82 -12.14
N ASP A 493 6.77 -2.92 -12.90
CA ASP A 493 7.92 -3.81 -12.83
C ASP A 493 9.22 -3.13 -13.30
N LYS A 494 9.18 -2.43 -14.44
CA LYS A 494 10.33 -1.66 -14.99
C LYS A 494 10.87 -0.61 -14.00
N TYR A 495 9.99 0.10 -13.31
CA TYR A 495 10.36 1.15 -12.35
C TYR A 495 10.61 0.61 -10.92
N GLY A 496 10.44 -0.69 -10.68
CA GLY A 496 10.59 -1.30 -9.36
C GLY A 496 9.54 -0.82 -8.35
N LEU A 497 8.33 -0.52 -8.82
CA LEU A 497 7.19 -0.07 -8.01
C LEU A 497 6.35 -1.25 -7.53
N GLU A 498 6.89 -1.98 -6.56
CA GLU A 498 6.37 -3.28 -6.10
C GLU A 498 4.89 -3.21 -5.64
N ARG A 499 4.48 -2.13 -4.97
CA ARG A 499 3.08 -1.94 -4.58
C ARG A 499 2.17 -1.65 -5.78
N MET A 500 2.59 -0.80 -6.72
CA MET A 500 1.82 -0.52 -7.94
C MET A 500 1.59 -1.79 -8.74
N LYS A 501 2.63 -2.62 -8.88
CA LYS A 501 2.58 -3.92 -9.52
C LYS A 501 1.49 -4.80 -8.90
N ARG A 502 1.49 -4.96 -7.57
CA ARG A 502 0.46 -5.72 -6.85
C ARG A 502 -0.95 -5.16 -7.03
N LEU A 503 -1.11 -3.84 -7.07
CA LEU A 503 -2.41 -3.22 -7.32
C LEU A 503 -2.93 -3.56 -8.72
N CYS A 504 -2.07 -3.41 -9.74
CA CYS A 504 -2.40 -3.80 -11.12
C CYS A 504 -2.74 -5.30 -11.20
N GLU A 505 -1.96 -6.18 -10.54
CA GLU A 505 -2.24 -7.63 -10.51
C GLU A 505 -3.63 -8.00 -9.98
N HIS A 506 -4.18 -7.21 -9.06
CA HIS A 506 -5.51 -7.44 -8.48
C HIS A 506 -6.63 -6.68 -9.19
N ALA A 507 -6.29 -5.66 -9.99
CA ALA A 507 -7.22 -4.87 -10.78
C ALA A 507 -7.47 -5.45 -12.17
N VAL A 508 -6.50 -6.16 -12.76
CA VAL A 508 -6.63 -6.78 -14.08
C VAL A 508 -7.74 -7.84 -14.08
N CYS A 509 -8.77 -7.62 -14.89
CA CYS A 509 -9.85 -8.57 -15.12
C CYS A 509 -9.47 -9.56 -16.23
N VAL A 510 -9.48 -10.85 -15.91
CA VAL A 510 -9.21 -11.91 -16.90
C VAL A 510 -10.49 -12.28 -17.64
N THR A 511 -10.47 -12.14 -18.96
CA THR A 511 -11.55 -12.47 -19.89
C THR A 511 -11.12 -13.56 -20.87
N VAL A 512 -12.06 -14.13 -21.63
CA VAL A 512 -11.74 -15.15 -22.66
C VAL A 512 -10.86 -14.58 -23.77
N VAL A 513 -10.93 -13.26 -24.03
CA VAL A 513 -10.17 -12.59 -25.08
C VAL A 513 -8.72 -12.37 -24.64
N ASN A 514 -8.51 -11.82 -23.45
CA ASN A 514 -7.17 -11.42 -22.98
C ASN A 514 -6.42 -12.51 -22.19
N CYS A 515 -7.06 -13.63 -21.80
CA CYS A 515 -6.47 -14.57 -20.83
C CYS A 515 -5.08 -15.13 -21.18
N LEU A 516 -4.77 -15.34 -22.46
CA LEU A 516 -3.46 -15.84 -22.90
C LEU A 516 -2.38 -14.76 -22.84
N GLU A 517 -2.74 -13.52 -23.18
CA GLU A 517 -1.86 -12.36 -23.08
C GLU A 517 -1.60 -12.00 -21.62
N VAL A 518 -2.65 -11.90 -20.80
CA VAL A 518 -2.53 -11.68 -19.35
C VAL A 518 -1.63 -12.75 -18.71
N LEU A 519 -1.77 -14.01 -19.12
CA LEU A 519 -0.92 -15.09 -18.62
C LEU A 519 0.56 -14.92 -19.02
N ALA A 520 0.82 -14.48 -20.25
CA ALA A 520 2.17 -14.22 -20.74
C ALA A 520 2.80 -13.01 -20.03
N VAL A 521 2.06 -11.91 -19.89
CA VAL A 521 2.50 -10.71 -19.14
C VAL A 521 2.76 -11.07 -17.67
N ALA A 522 1.86 -11.82 -17.04
CA ALA A 522 2.03 -12.23 -15.65
C ALA A 522 3.28 -13.08 -15.42
N GLU A 523 3.67 -13.94 -16.37
CA GLU A 523 4.94 -14.66 -16.31
C GLU A 523 6.13 -13.72 -16.47
N LEU A 524 6.07 -12.81 -17.45
CA LEU A 524 7.14 -11.87 -17.78
C LEU A 524 7.50 -10.98 -16.59
N VAL A 525 6.51 -10.43 -15.90
CA VAL A 525 6.71 -9.58 -14.71
C VAL A 525 6.76 -10.39 -13.41
N HIS A 526 6.77 -11.73 -13.46
CA HIS A 526 6.74 -12.58 -12.26
C HIS A 526 5.57 -12.30 -11.29
N ALA A 527 4.42 -11.88 -11.82
CA ALA A 527 3.18 -11.62 -11.10
C ALA A 527 2.47 -12.93 -10.71
N ALA A 528 2.86 -13.52 -9.57
CA ALA A 528 2.42 -14.86 -9.18
C ALA A 528 0.91 -14.97 -8.90
N HIS A 529 0.28 -13.90 -8.37
CA HIS A 529 -1.16 -13.91 -8.12
C HIS A 529 -1.93 -13.86 -9.44
N LEU A 530 -1.61 -12.90 -10.31
CA LEU A 530 -2.26 -12.77 -11.63
C LEU A 530 -2.05 -14.02 -12.49
N LYS A 531 -0.84 -14.62 -12.48
CA LYS A 531 -0.57 -15.90 -13.15
C LYS A 531 -1.51 -17.01 -12.66
N GLN A 532 -1.70 -17.14 -11.35
CA GLN A 532 -2.60 -18.14 -10.79
C GLN A 532 -4.06 -17.90 -11.21
N VAL A 533 -4.53 -16.65 -11.13
CA VAL A 533 -5.88 -16.29 -11.56
C VAL A 533 -6.07 -16.60 -13.05
N ALA A 534 -5.14 -16.20 -13.91
CA ALA A 534 -5.19 -16.46 -15.35
C ALA A 534 -5.14 -17.96 -15.67
N MET A 535 -4.23 -18.73 -15.06
CA MET A 535 -4.18 -20.18 -15.24
C MET A 535 -5.50 -20.85 -14.86
N ARG A 536 -6.13 -20.44 -13.75
CA ARG A 536 -7.43 -20.99 -13.33
C ARG A 536 -8.56 -20.60 -14.27
N PHE A 537 -8.55 -19.37 -14.77
CA PHE A 537 -9.52 -18.94 -15.76
C PHE A 537 -9.44 -19.78 -17.04
N VAL A 538 -8.23 -20.01 -17.54
CA VAL A 538 -8.00 -20.85 -18.73
C VAL A 538 -8.44 -22.30 -18.48
N GLN A 539 -8.22 -22.85 -17.28
CA GLN A 539 -8.66 -24.21 -16.92
C GLN A 539 -10.19 -24.36 -16.96
N THR A 540 -10.92 -23.36 -16.47
CA THR A 540 -12.38 -23.38 -16.41
C THR A 540 -13.02 -23.12 -17.78
N HIS A 541 -12.37 -22.29 -18.62
CA HIS A 541 -12.88 -21.88 -19.93
C HIS A 541 -12.10 -22.50 -21.12
N LEU A 542 -11.44 -23.64 -20.93
CA LEU A 542 -10.50 -24.22 -21.89
C LEU A 542 -11.13 -24.42 -23.29
N ALA A 543 -12.40 -24.82 -23.36
CA ALA A 543 -13.12 -25.02 -24.62
C ALA A 543 -13.26 -23.71 -25.41
N ALA A 544 -13.54 -22.59 -24.72
CA ALA A 544 -13.68 -21.28 -25.35
C ALA A 544 -12.32 -20.73 -25.80
N VAL A 545 -11.28 -20.91 -24.98
CA VAL A 545 -9.91 -20.47 -25.30
C VAL A 545 -9.33 -21.26 -26.49
N THR A 546 -9.52 -22.58 -26.53
CA THR A 546 -9.03 -23.42 -27.64
C THR A 546 -9.81 -23.27 -28.94
N ALA A 547 -11.05 -22.76 -28.88
CA ALA A 547 -11.80 -22.39 -30.08
C ALA A 547 -11.13 -21.23 -30.84
N ARG A 548 -10.40 -20.35 -30.14
CA ARG A 548 -9.60 -19.25 -30.69
C ARG A 548 -8.25 -19.76 -31.22
N GLN A 549 -8.30 -20.43 -32.37
CA GLN A 549 -7.16 -21.19 -32.90
C GLN A 549 -5.93 -20.33 -33.25
N ALA A 550 -6.10 -19.06 -33.63
CA ALA A 550 -4.99 -18.23 -34.07
C ALA A 550 -4.12 -17.79 -32.87
N GLU A 551 -4.78 -17.26 -31.84
CA GLU A 551 -4.17 -16.80 -30.59
C GLU A 551 -3.57 -17.97 -29.83
N PHE A 552 -4.29 -19.09 -29.75
CA PHE A 552 -3.78 -20.30 -29.10
C PHE A 552 -2.55 -20.89 -29.80
N LYS A 553 -2.51 -20.88 -31.14
CA LYS A 553 -1.31 -21.33 -31.90
C LYS A 553 -0.12 -20.40 -31.70
N ARG A 554 -0.34 -19.09 -31.64
CA ARG A 554 0.71 -18.12 -31.32
C ARG A 554 1.27 -18.39 -29.92
N PHE A 555 0.39 -18.50 -28.93
CA PHE A 555 0.77 -18.84 -27.56
C PHE A 555 1.56 -20.15 -27.45
N GLN A 556 1.17 -21.19 -28.20
CA GLN A 556 1.91 -22.45 -28.26
C GLN A 556 3.33 -22.30 -28.83
N THR A 557 3.51 -21.39 -29.79
CA THR A 557 4.79 -21.14 -30.45
C THR A 557 5.70 -20.27 -29.57
N ASP A 558 5.12 -19.22 -28.99
CA ASP A 558 5.85 -18.19 -28.25
C ASP A 558 6.16 -18.64 -26.80
N PHE A 559 5.26 -19.41 -26.18
CA PHE A 559 5.35 -19.80 -24.76
C PHE A 559 5.14 -21.31 -24.50
N PRO A 560 5.99 -22.20 -25.04
CA PRO A 560 5.83 -23.65 -24.88
C PRO A 560 5.95 -24.14 -23.42
N GLN A 561 6.73 -23.45 -22.58
CA GLN A 561 6.90 -23.81 -21.17
C GLN A 561 5.63 -23.54 -20.35
N LEU A 562 5.01 -22.37 -20.54
CA LEU A 562 3.73 -22.04 -19.88
C LEU A 562 2.62 -23.00 -20.28
N LEU A 563 2.61 -23.44 -21.55
CA LEU A 563 1.66 -24.45 -22.01
C LEU A 563 1.87 -25.80 -21.31
N GLN A 564 3.13 -26.22 -21.10
CA GLN A 564 3.44 -27.44 -20.36
C GLN A 564 2.99 -27.34 -18.89
N GLU A 565 3.19 -26.19 -18.24
CA GLU A 565 2.70 -25.92 -16.89
C GLU A 565 1.17 -25.96 -16.82
N LEU A 566 0.48 -25.37 -17.80
CA LEU A 566 -0.98 -25.41 -17.89
C LEU A 566 -1.49 -26.85 -17.98
N TYR A 567 -0.89 -27.68 -18.85
CA TYR A 567 -1.26 -29.10 -18.96
C TYR A 567 -0.97 -29.89 -17.68
N ALA A 568 0.16 -29.64 -17.04
CA ALA A 568 0.49 -30.28 -15.77
C ALA A 568 -0.54 -29.91 -14.67
N SER A 569 -0.94 -28.64 -14.62
CA SER A 569 -1.92 -28.13 -13.67
C SER A 569 -3.33 -28.70 -13.91
N ILE A 570 -3.76 -28.83 -15.17
CA ILE A 570 -5.03 -29.49 -15.53
C ILE A 570 -5.03 -30.97 -15.10
N ARG A 571 -3.91 -31.67 -15.34
CA ARG A 571 -3.77 -33.08 -14.95
C ARG A 571 -3.85 -33.26 -13.44
N ASP A 572 -3.27 -32.34 -12.69
CA ASP A 572 -3.29 -32.38 -11.23
C ASP A 572 -4.69 -32.12 -10.66
N ALA A 573 -5.42 -31.17 -11.21
CA ALA A 573 -6.79 -30.87 -10.80
C ALA A 573 -7.74 -32.06 -11.07
N SER A 574 -7.64 -32.67 -12.25
CA SER A 574 -8.47 -33.84 -12.62
C SER A 574 -8.17 -35.08 -11.76
N ARG A 575 -6.93 -35.26 -11.30
CA ARG A 575 -6.55 -36.35 -10.39
C ARG A 575 -7.23 -36.23 -9.02
N ASP A 576 -7.26 -35.04 -8.44
CA ASP A 576 -7.83 -34.83 -7.10
C ASP A 576 -9.35 -34.99 -7.12
N GLU A 577 -10.02 -34.53 -8.20
CA GLU A 577 -11.45 -34.79 -8.41
C GLU A 577 -11.75 -36.29 -8.60
N PHE A 578 -10.91 -36.99 -9.38
CA PHE A 578 -11.04 -38.44 -9.55
C PHE A 578 -10.90 -39.20 -8.22
N LEU A 579 -9.95 -38.83 -7.35
CA LEU A 579 -9.77 -39.45 -6.04
C LEU A 579 -10.97 -39.24 -5.11
N LEU A 580 -11.59 -38.05 -5.14
CA LEU A 580 -12.82 -37.76 -4.39
C LEU A 580 -13.99 -38.64 -4.87
N ARG A 581 -14.15 -38.79 -6.20
CA ARG A 581 -15.20 -39.62 -6.80
C ARG A 581 -14.97 -41.12 -6.57
N VAL A 582 -13.74 -41.62 -6.74
CA VAL A 582 -13.41 -43.03 -6.50
C VAL A 582 -13.50 -43.38 -5.01
N GLY A 583 -13.07 -42.48 -4.12
CA GLY A 583 -13.31 -42.63 -2.68
C GLY A 583 -14.78 -42.81 -2.35
N SER A 584 -15.67 -42.08 -3.05
CA SER A 584 -17.13 -42.19 -2.94
C SER A 584 -17.73 -43.44 -3.62
N LEU A 585 -17.19 -43.88 -4.76
CA LEU A 585 -17.69 -45.05 -5.51
C LEU A 585 -17.24 -46.39 -4.90
N HIS A 586 -15.97 -46.50 -4.48
CA HIS A 586 -15.48 -47.66 -3.73
C HIS A 586 -16.25 -47.80 -2.41
N PHE A 587 -16.71 -46.67 -1.86
CA PHE A 587 -17.58 -46.58 -0.69
C PHE A 587 -19.00 -47.13 -0.95
N LEU A 588 -19.62 -46.84 -2.11
CA LEU A 588 -20.92 -47.44 -2.51
C LEU A 588 -20.82 -48.96 -2.68
N ALA A 589 -19.74 -49.45 -3.28
CA ALA A 589 -19.51 -50.89 -3.48
C ALA A 589 -19.35 -51.66 -2.15
N LEU A 590 -18.71 -51.04 -1.14
CA LEU A 590 -18.54 -51.60 0.20
C LEU A 590 -19.79 -51.48 1.08
N GLU A 591 -20.66 -50.49 0.87
CA GLU A 591 -21.97 -50.37 1.55
C GLU A 591 -23.01 -51.37 1.02
N LEU A 592 -22.98 -51.65 -0.28
CA LEU A 592 -23.89 -52.61 -0.92
C LEU A 592 -23.46 -54.08 -0.73
N GLY A 593 -22.39 -54.35 0.01
CA GLY A 593 -21.96 -55.72 0.30
C GLY A 593 -21.65 -56.52 -0.96
N TYR A 594 -21.07 -55.91 -2.00
CA TYR A 594 -20.55 -56.68 -3.13
C TYR A 594 -19.23 -57.36 -2.75
N ALA A 595 -19.37 -58.44 -1.99
CA ALA A 595 -18.42 -59.53 -1.99
C ALA A 595 -18.45 -60.18 -3.37
N HIS A 596 -17.57 -59.75 -4.28
CA HIS A 596 -17.21 -60.60 -5.41
C HIS A 596 -16.03 -61.48 -5.00
N HIS A 597 -16.39 -62.74 -4.69
CA HIS A 597 -15.53 -63.90 -4.84
C HIS A 597 -15.11 -64.11 -6.29
#